data_AF-A0A353VYC8-F1
#
_entry.id   AF-A0A353VYC8-F1
#
_cell.length_a   1.000
_cell.length_b   1.000
_cell.length_c   1.000
_cell.angle_alpha   90.00
_cell.angle_beta   90.00
_cell.angle_gamma   90.00
#
_symmetry.space_group_name_H-M   'P 1'
#
loop_
_entity.id
_entity.type
_entity.pdbx_description
1 polymer ?
#
loop_
_entity_poly.entity_id
_entity_poly.type
_entity_poly.pdbx_seq_one_letter_code
_entity_poly.pdbx_strand_id
1 'polypeptide(L)' 'PTYENAESGFFHKQIGANMPCQLIQVNMNTISPYYPDISGVKHRFTIRFMEGAGSNLKSVQTNNDVHFELHCCIL' A
#
# COMPACT_ATOMS: atom_id res chain seq x y z
N PRO A 1 8.44 7.46 -9.38
CA PRO A 1 8.31 6.80 -8.06
C PRO A 1 8.24 7.86 -6.97
N THR A 2 7.45 7.65 -5.92
CA THR A 2 7.61 8.34 -4.62
C THR A 2 7.97 7.30 -3.56
N TYR A 3 8.88 7.66 -2.65
CA TYR A 3 9.20 6.85 -1.48
C TYR A 3 8.26 7.24 -0.36
N GLU A 4 7.52 6.28 0.18
CA GLU A 4 6.45 6.50 1.15
C GLU A 4 6.69 5.62 2.38
N ASN A 5 6.16 6.06 3.52
CA ASN A 5 6.14 5.31 4.77
C ASN A 5 4.69 5.07 5.20
N ALA A 6 4.34 3.82 5.45
CA ALA A 6 3.06 3.44 6.06
C ALA A 6 3.23 3.30 7.56
N GLU A 7 2.78 4.30 8.31
CA GLU A 7 2.84 4.29 9.77
C GLU A 7 1.93 3.19 10.32
N SER A 8 2.46 2.34 11.18
CA SER A 8 1.73 1.19 11.76
C SER A 8 0.97 0.39 10.68
N GLY A 9 1.63 0.13 9.54
CA GLY A 9 1.09 -0.63 8.43
C GLY A 9 -0.07 0.04 7.68
N PHE A 10 -0.30 1.34 7.86
CA PHE A 10 -1.39 2.06 7.19
C PHE A 10 -0.88 3.26 6.39
N PHE A 11 -1.34 3.37 5.14
CA PHE A 11 -1.08 4.51 4.29
C PHE A 11 -2.34 4.93 3.54
N HIS A 12 -2.55 6.23 3.37
CA HIS A 12 -3.66 6.77 2.59
C HIS A 12 -3.17 7.94 1.74
N LYS A 13 -3.71 8.06 0.53
CA LYS A 13 -3.35 9.16 -0.38
C LYS A 13 -4.54 9.59 -1.21
N GLN A 14 -4.62 10.89 -1.43
CA GLN A 14 -5.53 11.48 -2.39
C GLN A 14 -4.80 11.68 -3.72
N ILE A 15 -5.34 11.09 -4.78
CA ILE A 15 -4.96 11.39 -6.17
C ILE A 15 -5.53 12.78 -6.46
N GLY A 16 -4.67 13.72 -6.81
CA GLY A 16 -5.11 15.08 -7.14
C GLY A 16 -6.13 15.06 -8.28
N ALA A 17 -7.14 15.94 -8.24
CA ALA A 17 -8.21 15.98 -9.25
C ALA A 17 -7.68 16.18 -10.69
N ASN A 18 -6.50 16.78 -10.83
CA ASN A 18 -5.83 17.04 -12.10
C ASN A 18 -4.78 15.97 -12.47
N MET A 19 -4.57 14.95 -11.63
CA MET A 19 -3.60 13.90 -11.88
C MET A 19 -4.35 12.61 -12.27
N PRO A 20 -4.42 12.26 -13.56
CA PRO A 20 -4.93 10.97 -13.96
C PRO A 20 -4.04 9.88 -13.35
N CYS A 21 -4.62 9.00 -12.56
CA CYS A 21 -3.97 7.81 -12.02
C CYS A 21 -4.94 6.66 -12.21
N GLN A 22 -4.64 5.79 -13.18
CA GLN A 22 -5.45 4.63 -13.54
C GLN A 22 -4.86 3.34 -12.96
N LEU A 23 -3.57 3.35 -12.63
CA LEU A 23 -2.87 2.21 -12.05
C LEU A 23 -1.99 2.67 -10.88
N ILE A 24 -2.10 1.95 -9.77
CA ILE A 24 -1.22 2.11 -8.61
C ILE A 24 -0.30 0.90 -8.57
N GLN A 25 1.00 1.14 -8.49
CA GLN A 25 2.01 0.09 -8.28
C GLN A 25 2.72 0.33 -6.94
N VAL A 26 2.74 -0.70 -6.12
CA VAL A 26 3.46 -0.73 -4.84
C VAL A 26 4.64 -1.68 -5.00
N ASN A 27 5.86 -1.14 -4.97
CA ASN A 27 7.07 -1.96 -4.98
C ASN A 27 7.64 -2.04 -3.57
N MET A 28 7.98 -3.26 -3.18
CA MET A 28 8.50 -3.59 -1.86
C MET A 28 9.74 -4.45 -2.00
N ASN A 29 10.55 -4.50 -0.94
CA ASN A 29 11.64 -5.44 -0.85
C ASN A 29 11.12 -6.89 -0.90
N THR A 30 11.76 -7.75 -1.71
CA THR A 30 11.40 -9.17 -1.86
C THR A 30 11.53 -9.98 -0.57
N ILE A 31 12.35 -9.51 0.38
CA ILE A 31 12.46 -10.12 1.72
C ILE A 31 11.45 -9.56 2.73
N SER A 32 10.58 -8.62 2.33
CA SER A 32 9.56 -8.07 3.22
C SER A 32 8.57 -9.17 3.63
N PRO A 33 8.26 -9.32 4.92
CA PRO A 33 7.26 -10.29 5.38
C PRO A 33 5.83 -9.78 5.17
N TYR A 34 5.67 -8.55 4.67
CA TYR A 34 4.38 -7.89 4.52
C TYR A 34 3.90 -7.94 3.07
N TYR A 35 2.58 -7.87 2.91
CA TYR A 35 1.97 -7.68 1.60
C TYR A 35 0.92 -6.56 1.66
N PRO A 36 0.72 -5.80 0.57
CA PRO A 36 -0.25 -4.73 0.54
C PRO A 36 -1.66 -5.26 0.27
N ASP A 37 -2.63 -4.85 1.09
CA ASP A 37 -4.06 -4.93 0.83
C ASP A 37 -4.56 -3.53 0.48
N ILE A 38 -5.03 -3.33 -0.76
CA ILE A 38 -5.28 -2.01 -1.34
C ILE A 38 -6.78 -1.84 -1.57
N SER A 39 -7.34 -0.74 -1.07
CA SER A 39 -8.71 -0.33 -1.33
C SER A 39 -8.73 1.08 -1.93
N GLY A 40 -9.70 1.35 -2.81
CA GLY A 40 -9.80 2.62 -3.52
C GLY A 40 -11.24 3.13 -3.58
N VAL A 41 -11.41 4.44 -3.39
CA VAL A 41 -12.70 5.14 -3.52
C VAL A 41 -12.48 6.49 -4.20
N LYS A 42 -13.12 6.69 -5.37
CA LYS A 42 -13.02 7.92 -6.18
C LYS A 42 -11.56 8.35 -6.40
N HIS A 43 -11.13 9.45 -5.78
CA HIS A 43 -9.80 10.04 -5.92
C HIS A 43 -8.90 9.71 -4.72
N ARG A 44 -9.21 8.67 -3.95
CA ARG A 44 -8.46 8.27 -2.76
C ARG A 44 -8.24 6.77 -2.76
N PHE A 45 -7.10 6.36 -2.21
CA PHE A 45 -6.82 4.97 -1.94
C PHE A 45 -6.14 4.83 -0.59
N THR A 46 -6.25 3.63 -0.05
CA THR A 46 -5.66 3.19 1.21
C THR A 46 -4.89 1.91 0.96
N ILE A 47 -3.69 1.82 1.53
CA ILE A 47 -2.86 0.63 1.54
C ILE A 47 -2.73 0.19 3.00
N ARG A 48 -3.12 -1.05 3.28
CA ARG A 48 -2.88 -1.71 4.56
C ARG A 48 -1.83 -2.78 4.35
N PHE A 49 -0.72 -2.70 5.07
CA PHE A 49 0.30 -3.72 5.04
C PHE A 49 -0.07 -4.81 6.04
N MET A 50 -0.22 -6.01 5.51
CA MET A 50 -0.72 -7.17 6.24
C MET A 50 0.44 -8.13 6.51
N GLU A 51 0.41 -8.77 7.67
CA GLU A 51 1.29 -9.88 8.04
C GLU A 51 0.45 -11.14 8.32
N GLY A 52 0.95 -12.28 7.85
CA GLY A 52 0.28 -13.57 8.01
C GLY A 52 0.88 -14.39 9.15
N ALA A 53 0.02 -14.94 10.02
CA ALA A 53 0.40 -15.96 11.00
C ALA A 53 0.08 -17.36 10.46
N GLY A 54 0.79 -17.84 9.43
CA GLY A 54 0.65 -19.21 8.92
C GLY A 54 -0.72 -19.57 8.29
N SER A 55 -0.82 -20.82 7.81
CA SER A 55 -1.84 -21.32 6.86
C SER A 55 -3.32 -21.20 7.28
N ASN A 56 -3.63 -20.90 8.55
CA ASN A 56 -5.00 -20.98 9.08
C ASN A 56 -5.44 -19.74 9.89
N LEU A 57 -4.60 -18.71 10.03
CA LEU A 57 -4.99 -17.49 10.73
C LEU A 57 -5.31 -16.40 9.72
N LYS A 58 -6.33 -15.58 10.05
CA LYS A 58 -6.62 -14.36 9.29
C LYS A 58 -5.38 -13.47 9.34
N SER A 59 -4.98 -12.96 8.18
CA SER A 59 -3.98 -11.92 8.12
C SER A 59 -4.46 -10.69 8.88
N VAL A 60 -3.53 -10.05 9.58
CA VAL A 60 -3.77 -8.83 10.34
C VAL A 60 -2.88 -7.72 9.81
N GLN A 61 -3.30 -6.48 10.00
CA GLN A 61 -2.43 -5.35 9.68
C GLN A 61 -1.24 -5.37 10.63
N THR A 62 -0.03 -5.20 10.09
CA THR A 62 1.16 -5.07 10.92
C THR A 62 1.12 -3.76 11.71
N ASN A 63 1.71 -3.75 12.91
CA ASN A 63 1.92 -2.52 13.67
C ASN A 63 3.27 -1.87 13.38
N ASN A 64 4.06 -2.44 12.46
CA ASN A 64 5.35 -1.91 12.07
C ASN A 64 5.21 -0.85 10.97
N ASP A 65 6.15 0.09 10.95
CA ASP A 65 6.29 1.03 9.84
C ASP A 65 6.83 0.30 8.60
N VAL A 66 6.19 0.53 7.46
CA VAL A 66 6.56 -0.12 6.19
C VAL A 66 6.98 0.91 5.17
N HIS A 67 8.24 0.84 4.75
CA HIS A 67 8.80 1.66 3.68
C HIS A 67 8.60 0.98 2.33
N PHE A 68 8.11 1.73 1.34
CA PHE A 68 7.82 1.20 0.01
C PHE A 68 7.95 2.28 -1.07
N GLU A 69 8.01 1.84 -2.33
CA GLU A 69 7.91 2.75 -3.48
C GLU A 69 6.50 2.72 -4.05
N LEU A 70 5.96 3.91 -4.30
CA LEU A 70 4.66 4.11 -4.89
C LEU A 70 4.80 4.71 -6.29
N HIS A 71 4.09 4.11 -7.26
CA HIS A 71 3.90 4.69 -8.59
C HIS A 71 2.41 4.92 -8.83
N CYS A 72 2.10 6.12 -9.33
CA CYS A 72 0.79 6.48 -9.85
C CYS A 72 0.94 6.63 -11.37
N CYS A 73 0.35 5.71 -12.11
CA CYS A 73 0.56 5.56 -13.55
C CYS A 73 -0.71 5.93 -14.34
N ILE A 74 -0.47 6.48 -15.53
CA ILE A 74 -1.46 6.64 -16.59
C ILE A 74 -1.31 5.47 -17.57
N LEU A 75 -2.43 4.94 -18.06
CA LEU A 75 -2.48 3.86 -19.05
C LEU A 75 -2.79 4.42 -20.44
#